data_AF-A3J6K4-F1
#
_entry.id   AF-A3J6K4-F1
#
_cell.length_a   1.000
_cell.length_b   1.000
_cell.length_c   1.000
_cell.angle_alpha   90.00
_cell.angle_beta   90.00
_cell.angle_gamma   90.00
#
_symmetry.space_group_name_H-M   'P 1'
#
loop_
_entity.id
_entity.type
_entity.pdbx_description
1 polymer ?
#
loop_
_entity_poly.entity_id
_entity_poly.type
_entity_poly.pdbx_seq_one_letter_code
_entity_poly.pdbx_strand_id
1 'polypeptide(L)'
;MKTKIIYPIVFLLISSLSFSQGFKEKKEKVKALKVAYITEQLDLTTEEAQKFWPIYNAFDDKQSELRHEKIRAILDRFEPGNVEKLSEKDASTLLTQMESVEESLFALRKKFIKDLQGVISAKKIIKLKKAEEDFNRTLLRQIKERRKG
;
A
#
# COMPACT_ATOMS: atom_id res chain seq x y z
N MET A 1 40.84 27.90 11.36
CA MET A 1 40.51 27.32 10.02
C MET A 1 39.61 26.08 10.05
N LYS A 2 39.08 25.63 11.21
CA LYS A 2 38.26 24.40 11.29
C LYS A 2 36.76 24.60 11.03
N THR A 3 36.24 25.83 11.18
CA THR A 3 34.82 26.16 11.00
C THR A 3 34.37 26.28 9.54
N LYS A 4 35.31 26.50 8.60
CA LYS A 4 35.01 26.65 7.16
C LYS A 4 34.63 25.33 6.46
N ILE A 5 34.96 24.19 7.07
CA ILE A 5 34.64 22.84 6.55
C ILE A 5 33.25 22.36 7.02
N ILE A 6 32.69 22.98 8.07
CA ILE A 6 31.39 22.60 8.63
C ILE A 6 30.25 23.00 7.69
N TYR A 7 30.32 24.18 7.07
CA TYR A 7 29.29 24.67 6.15
C TYR A 7 29.03 23.78 4.92
N PRO A 8 30.05 23.30 4.18
CA PRO A 8 29.81 22.39 3.06
C PRO A 8 29.27 21.03 3.52
N ILE A 9 29.67 20.52 4.70
CA ILE A 9 29.16 19.25 5.24
C ILE A 9 27.67 19.37 5.64
N VAL A 10 27.29 20.48 6.27
CA VAL A 10 25.89 20.77 6.62
C VAL A 10 25.03 20.96 5.36
N PHE A 11 25.55 21.64 4.33
CA PHE A 11 24.86 21.79 3.04
C PHE A 11 24.66 20.45 2.33
N LEU A 12 25.65 19.56 2.37
CA LEU A 12 25.58 18.22 1.79
C LEU A 12 24.55 17.33 2.52
N LEU A 13 24.47 17.43 3.86
CA LEU A 13 23.47 16.74 4.68
C LEU A 13 22.03 17.24 4.44
N ILE A 14 21.85 18.53 4.12
CA ILE A 14 20.51 19.07 3.79
C ILE A 14 20.07 18.59 2.40
N SER A 15 20.99 18.52 1.44
CA SER A 15 20.67 18.08 0.08
C SER A 15 20.30 16.59 -0.03
N SER A 16 20.84 15.73 0.85
CA SER A 16 20.52 14.30 0.87
C SER A 16 19.12 14.00 1.46
N LEU A 17 18.58 14.88 2.30
CA LEU A 17 17.20 14.76 2.81
C LEU A 17 16.14 14.96 1.72
N SER A 18 16.44 15.75 0.67
CA SER A 18 15.50 15.99 -0.44
C SER A 18 15.30 14.76 -1.34
N PHE A 19 16.29 13.87 -1.46
CA PHE A 19 16.22 12.73 -2.37
C PHE A 19 15.30 11.60 -1.87
N SER A 20 15.10 11.50 -0.55
CA SER A 20 14.18 10.52 0.07
C SER A 20 12.70 10.94 0.00
N GLN A 21 12.41 12.23 -0.16
CA GLN A 21 11.03 12.77 -0.09
C GLN A 21 10.14 12.35 -1.27
N GLY A 22 10.71 12.16 -2.46
CA GLY A 22 9.93 11.97 -3.68
C GLY A 22 9.06 10.70 -3.74
N PHE A 23 9.45 9.60 -3.07
CA PHE A 23 8.62 8.38 -3.03
C PHE A 23 7.48 8.51 -2.02
N LYS A 24 7.76 9.06 -0.84
CA LYS A 24 6.77 9.27 0.22
C LYS A 24 5.68 10.24 -0.23
N GLU A 25 6.07 11.34 -0.87
CA GLU A 25 5.14 12.35 -1.41
C GLU A 25 4.21 11.75 -2.48
N LYS A 26 4.72 10.88 -3.37
CA LYS A 26 3.88 10.19 -4.36
C LYS A 26 2.88 9.24 -3.70
N LYS A 27 3.28 8.49 -2.67
CA LYS A 27 2.40 7.59 -1.92
C LYS A 27 1.27 8.38 -1.24
N GLU A 28 1.60 9.50 -0.62
CA GLU A 28 0.62 10.38 0.04
C GLU A 28 -0.36 10.99 -0.97
N LYS A 29 0.12 11.44 -2.15
CA LYS A 29 -0.75 11.91 -3.23
C LYS A 29 -1.73 10.83 -3.70
N VAL A 30 -1.27 9.59 -3.87
CA VAL A 30 -2.15 8.47 -4.25
C VAL A 30 -3.18 8.19 -3.16
N LYS A 31 -2.79 8.22 -1.88
CA LYS A 31 -3.71 8.02 -0.74
C LYS A 31 -4.78 9.11 -0.71
N ALA A 32 -4.40 10.38 -0.90
CA ALA A 32 -5.34 11.49 -0.97
C ALA A 32 -6.35 11.35 -2.14
N LEU A 33 -5.88 10.98 -3.33
CA LEU A 33 -6.75 10.72 -4.48
C LEU A 33 -7.72 9.56 -4.21
N LYS A 34 -7.24 8.50 -3.56
CA LYS A 34 -8.06 7.34 -3.19
C LYS A 34 -9.15 7.74 -2.20
N VAL A 35 -8.81 8.53 -1.18
CA VAL A 35 -9.76 9.06 -0.19
C VAL A 35 -10.84 9.90 -0.85
N ALA A 36 -10.45 10.85 -1.72
CA ALA A 36 -11.40 11.68 -2.45
C ALA A 36 -12.34 10.85 -3.32
N TYR A 37 -11.79 9.90 -4.09
CA TYR A 37 -12.57 9.02 -4.96
C TYR A 37 -13.57 8.16 -4.18
N ILE A 38 -13.14 7.54 -3.09
CA ILE A 38 -14.03 6.74 -2.22
C ILE A 38 -15.13 7.60 -1.61
N THR A 39 -14.80 8.81 -1.15
CA THR A 39 -15.78 9.76 -0.58
C THR A 39 -16.87 10.09 -1.60
N GLU A 40 -16.47 10.43 -2.83
CA GLU A 40 -17.39 10.74 -3.93
C GLU A 40 -18.28 9.54 -4.29
N GLN A 41 -17.71 8.32 -4.26
CA GLN A 41 -18.46 7.13 -4.64
C GLN A 41 -19.42 6.65 -3.55
N LEU A 42 -19.08 6.68 -2.26
CA LEU A 42 -19.92 6.01 -1.25
C LEU A 42 -21.11 6.82 -0.75
N ASP A 43 -21.10 8.15 -0.93
CA ASP A 43 -22.14 9.06 -0.41
C ASP A 43 -22.44 8.76 1.07
N LEU A 44 -21.39 8.84 1.89
CA LEU A 44 -21.46 8.57 3.33
C LEU A 44 -22.08 9.76 4.05
N THR A 45 -22.96 9.51 5.02
CA THR A 45 -23.36 10.57 5.95
C THR A 45 -22.17 10.95 6.84
N THR A 46 -22.24 12.11 7.50
CA THR A 46 -21.20 12.55 8.43
C THR A 46 -20.93 11.50 9.52
N GLU A 47 -21.98 10.88 10.07
CA GLU A 47 -21.89 9.87 11.12
C GLU A 47 -21.30 8.55 10.61
N GLU A 48 -21.67 8.13 9.39
CA GLU A 48 -21.07 6.97 8.74
C GLU A 48 -19.59 7.23 8.46
N ALA A 49 -19.23 8.38 7.91
CA ALA A 49 -17.86 8.75 7.56
C ALA A 49 -16.92 8.76 8.78
N GLN A 50 -17.38 9.31 9.91
CA GLN A 50 -16.63 9.34 11.17
C GLN A 50 -16.25 7.94 11.67
N LYS A 51 -17.10 6.94 11.45
CA LYS A 51 -16.85 5.55 11.84
C LYS A 51 -16.14 4.74 10.74
N PHE A 52 -16.41 5.06 9.47
CA PHE A 52 -15.88 4.38 8.30
C PHE A 52 -14.37 4.58 8.15
N TRP A 53 -13.90 5.84 8.17
CA TRP A 53 -12.50 6.15 7.86
C TRP A 53 -11.48 5.49 8.78
N PRO A 54 -11.68 5.43 10.12
CA PRO A 54 -10.78 4.69 11.00
C PRO A 54 -10.66 3.21 10.64
N ILE A 55 -11.78 2.55 10.31
CA ILE A 55 -11.79 1.14 9.89
C ILE A 55 -11.07 0.97 8.55
N TYR A 56 -11.39 1.84 7.60
CA TYR A 56 -10.80 1.83 6.27
C TYR A 56 -9.29 2.02 6.30
N ASN A 57 -8.81 3.05 7.00
CA ASN A 57 -7.40 3.38 7.08
C ASN A 57 -6.61 2.26 7.77
N ALA A 58 -7.13 1.70 8.86
CA ALA A 58 -6.49 0.57 9.54
C ALA A 58 -6.40 -0.68 8.64
N PHE A 59 -7.42 -0.93 7.81
CA PHE A 59 -7.40 -2.00 6.83
C PHE A 59 -6.39 -1.73 5.71
N ASP A 60 -6.40 -0.52 5.12
CA ASP A 60 -5.52 -0.12 4.01
C ASP A 60 -4.05 -0.16 4.42
N ASP A 61 -3.72 0.35 5.61
CA ASP A 61 -2.36 0.36 6.13
C ASP A 61 -1.86 -1.08 6.39
N LYS A 62 -2.66 -1.94 7.05
CA LYS A 62 -2.30 -3.36 7.26
C LYS A 62 -2.22 -4.16 5.97
N GLN A 63 -3.11 -3.89 5.01
CA GLN A 63 -3.06 -4.54 3.71
C GLN A 63 -1.80 -4.12 2.95
N SER A 64 -1.44 -2.84 3.01
CA SER A 64 -0.19 -2.33 2.44
C SER A 64 1.01 -2.99 3.11
N GLU A 65 1.06 -3.10 4.44
CA GLU A 65 2.15 -3.75 5.17
C GLU A 65 2.34 -5.20 4.71
N LEU A 66 1.27 -6.01 4.72
CA LEU A 66 1.32 -7.40 4.28
C LEU A 66 1.77 -7.54 2.83
N ARG A 67 1.27 -6.70 1.92
CA ARG A 67 1.64 -6.73 0.50
C ARG A 67 3.05 -6.21 0.23
N HIS A 68 3.51 -5.18 0.96
CA HIS A 68 4.77 -4.50 0.65
C HIS A 68 5.95 -5.10 1.39
N GLU A 69 5.75 -5.57 2.62
CA GLU A 69 6.85 -6.12 3.42
C GLU A 69 6.99 -7.61 3.17
N LYS A 70 5.90 -8.38 3.30
CA LYS A 70 6.00 -9.84 3.24
C LYS A 70 6.09 -10.36 1.81
N ILE A 71 5.18 -9.92 0.93
CA ILE A 71 5.20 -10.42 -0.46
C ILE A 71 6.44 -9.91 -1.20
N ARG A 72 6.83 -8.64 -1.07
CA ARG A 72 8.05 -8.16 -1.73
C ARG A 72 9.30 -8.85 -1.20
N ALA A 73 9.46 -9.01 0.12
CA ALA A 73 10.62 -9.70 0.67
C ALA A 73 10.72 -11.16 0.19
N ILE A 74 9.58 -11.81 -0.09
CA ILE A 74 9.55 -13.12 -0.73
C ILE A 74 9.92 -13.00 -2.21
N LEU A 75 9.37 -12.02 -2.94
CA LEU A 75 9.63 -11.83 -4.37
C LEU A 75 11.06 -11.42 -4.70
N ASP A 76 11.71 -10.62 -3.85
CA ASP A 76 13.11 -10.22 -4.01
C ASP A 76 14.06 -11.44 -3.91
N ARG A 77 13.62 -12.54 -3.28
CA ARG A 77 14.36 -13.81 -3.28
C ARG A 77 14.26 -14.56 -4.61
N PHE A 78 13.32 -14.20 -5.48
CA PHE A 78 13.15 -14.74 -6.83
C PHE A 78 13.83 -13.89 -7.92
N GLU A 79 14.80 -13.03 -7.58
CA GLU A 79 15.61 -12.35 -8.59
C GLU A 79 16.18 -13.37 -9.62
N PRO A 80 16.25 -13.01 -10.92
CA PRO A 80 16.65 -13.95 -11.97
C PRO A 80 17.99 -14.63 -11.65
N GLY A 81 18.00 -15.97 -11.62
CA GLY A 81 19.20 -16.78 -11.31
C GLY A 81 19.39 -17.15 -9.84
N ASN A 82 18.51 -16.70 -8.93
CA ASN A 82 18.46 -17.18 -7.53
C ASN A 82 17.53 -18.38 -7.33
N VAL A 83 16.56 -18.57 -8.22
CA VAL A 83 15.57 -19.67 -8.13
C VAL A 83 16.24 -21.03 -8.35
N GLU A 84 17.14 -21.10 -9.32
CA GLU A 84 17.89 -22.31 -9.67
C GLU A 84 18.94 -22.68 -8.61
N LYS A 85 19.23 -21.76 -7.67
CA LYS A 85 20.18 -21.94 -6.56
C LYS A 85 19.50 -22.25 -5.24
N LEU A 86 18.17 -22.16 -5.18
CA LEU A 86 17.40 -22.46 -3.97
C LEU A 86 17.44 -23.96 -3.70
N SER A 87 17.67 -24.33 -2.44
CA SER A 87 17.45 -25.72 -2.02
C SER A 87 15.95 -26.01 -1.98
N GLU A 88 15.56 -27.28 -2.19
CA GLU A 88 14.15 -27.70 -2.05
C GLU A 88 13.56 -27.33 -0.68
N LYS A 89 14.37 -27.38 0.38
CA LYS A 89 13.96 -26.99 1.73
C LYS A 89 13.64 -25.50 1.84
N ASP A 90 14.48 -24.66 1.25
CA ASP A 90 14.26 -23.21 1.26
C ASP A 90 13.08 -22.83 0.38
N ALA A 91 12.93 -23.46 -0.79
CA ALA A 91 11.77 -23.28 -1.66
C ALA A 91 10.46 -23.66 -0.94
N SER A 92 10.43 -24.81 -0.27
CA SER A 92 9.28 -25.25 0.53
C SER A 92 8.94 -24.24 1.65
N THR A 93 9.96 -23.73 2.35
CA THR A 93 9.77 -22.71 3.39
C THR A 93 9.18 -21.42 2.83
N LEU A 94 9.65 -20.98 1.65
CA LEU A 94 9.11 -19.81 0.97
C LEU A 94 7.65 -20.00 0.57
N LEU A 95 7.28 -21.18 0.05
CA LEU A 95 5.89 -21.49 -0.30
C LEU A 95 4.98 -21.41 0.93
N THR A 96 5.37 -22.01 2.06
CA THR A 96 4.62 -21.90 3.31
C THR A 96 4.49 -20.45 3.80
N GLN A 97 5.54 -19.63 3.63
CA GLN A 97 5.47 -18.21 3.96
C GLN A 97 4.47 -17.46 3.06
N MET A 98 4.43 -17.77 1.76
CA MET A 98 3.45 -17.18 0.83
C MET A 98 2.01 -17.55 1.22
N GLU A 99 1.77 -18.82 1.51
CA GLU A 99 0.46 -19.31 1.96
C GLU A 99 -0.01 -18.57 3.22
N SER A 100 0.87 -18.45 4.23
CA SER A 100 0.55 -17.74 5.48
C SER A 100 0.20 -16.25 5.26
N VAL A 101 0.84 -15.60 4.29
CA VAL A 101 0.53 -14.21 3.93
C VAL A 101 -0.84 -14.10 3.26
N GLU A 102 -1.17 -15.02 2.35
CA GLU A 102 -2.50 -15.04 1.71
C GLU A 102 -3.62 -15.33 2.72
N GLU A 103 -3.41 -16.26 3.65
CA GLU A 103 -4.34 -16.51 4.76
C GLU A 103 -4.56 -15.25 5.61
N SER A 104 -3.48 -14.54 5.94
CA SER A 104 -3.53 -13.29 6.70
C SER A 104 -4.30 -12.20 5.94
N LEU A 105 -4.07 -12.08 4.63
CA LEU A 105 -4.79 -11.13 3.76
C LEU A 105 -6.27 -11.48 3.67
N PHE A 106 -6.62 -12.76 3.55
CA PHE A 106 -8.00 -13.22 3.51
C PHE A 106 -8.73 -12.93 4.83
N ALA A 107 -8.11 -13.29 5.96
CA ALA A 107 -8.64 -13.00 7.29
C ALA A 107 -8.84 -11.49 7.51
N LEU A 108 -7.88 -10.67 7.10
CA LEU A 108 -7.97 -9.21 7.16
C LEU A 108 -9.16 -8.68 6.34
N ARG A 109 -9.34 -9.16 5.10
CA ARG A 109 -10.48 -8.78 4.24
C ARG A 109 -11.83 -9.19 4.85
N LYS A 110 -11.91 -10.40 5.41
CA LYS A 110 -13.12 -10.91 6.07
C LYS A 110 -13.49 -10.04 7.27
N LYS A 111 -12.50 -9.71 8.11
CA LYS A 111 -12.68 -8.82 9.27
C LYS A 111 -13.16 -7.44 8.83
N PHE A 112 -12.51 -6.84 7.83
CA PHE A 112 -12.87 -5.53 7.31
C PHE A 112 -14.32 -5.45 6.84
N ILE A 113 -14.80 -6.46 6.09
CA ILE A 113 -16.21 -6.51 5.67
C ILE A 113 -17.14 -6.58 6.88
N LYS A 114 -16.83 -7.42 7.87
CA LYS A 114 -17.63 -7.56 9.10
C LYS A 114 -17.69 -6.26 9.89
N ASP A 115 -16.55 -5.58 10.04
CA ASP A 115 -16.45 -4.30 10.75
C ASP A 115 -17.28 -3.22 10.02
N LEU A 116 -17.26 -3.20 8.69
CA LEU A 116 -18.06 -2.27 7.89
C LEU A 116 -19.57 -2.54 7.92
N GLN A 117 -20.00 -3.80 8.03
CA GLN A 117 -21.43 -4.14 8.12
C GLN A 117 -22.12 -3.51 9.34
N GLY A 118 -21.36 -3.20 10.39
CA GLY A 118 -21.86 -2.47 11.56
C GLY A 118 -21.90 -0.95 11.39
N VAL A 119 -21.43 -0.41 10.26
CA VAL A 119 -21.29 1.04 10.02
C VAL A 119 -22.07 1.50 8.80
N ILE A 120 -21.99 0.76 7.69
CA ILE A 120 -22.62 1.10 6.41
C ILE A 120 -23.40 -0.08 5.84
N SER A 121 -24.38 0.20 4.98
CA SER A 121 -25.19 -0.84 4.37
C SER A 121 -24.38 -1.78 3.47
N ALA A 122 -24.83 -3.03 3.32
CA ALA A 122 -24.21 -4.00 2.42
C ALA A 122 -24.07 -3.48 0.98
N LYS A 123 -25.05 -2.70 0.49
CA LYS A 123 -24.99 -2.06 -0.83
C LYS A 123 -23.81 -1.07 -0.93
N LYS A 124 -23.57 -0.25 0.11
CA LYS A 124 -22.42 0.67 0.15
C LYS A 124 -21.10 -0.11 0.23
N ILE A 125 -21.04 -1.24 0.93
CA ILE A 125 -19.84 -2.11 0.97
C ILE A 125 -19.53 -2.70 -0.43
N ILE A 126 -20.54 -3.12 -1.18
CA ILE A 126 -20.33 -3.58 -2.56
C ILE A 126 -19.87 -2.42 -3.45
N LYS A 127 -20.45 -1.22 -3.30
CA LYS A 127 -20.02 -0.02 -4.02
C LYS A 127 -18.57 0.34 -3.72
N LEU A 128 -18.15 0.21 -2.46
CA LEU A 128 -16.76 0.39 -2.04
C LEU A 128 -15.82 -0.56 -2.78
N LYS A 129 -16.12 -1.86 -2.79
CA LYS A 129 -15.29 -2.85 -3.48
C LYS A 129 -15.10 -2.50 -4.96
N LYS A 130 -16.19 -2.10 -5.63
CA LYS A 130 -16.14 -1.65 -7.02
C LYS A 130 -15.28 -0.39 -7.17
N ALA A 131 -15.46 0.60 -6.30
CA ALA A 131 -14.69 1.84 -6.33
C ALA A 131 -13.19 1.58 -6.13
N GLU A 132 -12.80 0.70 -5.21
CA GLU A 132 -11.40 0.31 -5.01
C GLU A 132 -10.79 -0.33 -6.27
N GLU A 133 -11.53 -1.22 -6.92
CA GLU A 133 -11.10 -1.89 -8.14
C GLU A 133 -10.97 -0.91 -9.33
N ASP A 134 -11.97 -0.05 -9.50
CA ASP A 134 -11.98 1.00 -10.53
C ASP A 134 -10.84 2.00 -10.33
N PHE A 135 -10.57 2.41 -9.08
CA PHE A 135 -9.45 3.27 -8.74
C PHE A 135 -8.11 2.62 -9.08
N ASN A 136 -7.90 1.36 -8.64
CA ASN A 136 -6.67 0.63 -8.91
C ASN A 136 -6.43 0.45 -10.41
N ARG A 137 -7.46 0.09 -11.18
CA ARG A 137 -7.39 -0.03 -12.64
C ARG A 137 -7.00 1.30 -13.30
N THR A 138 -7.61 2.39 -12.85
CA THR A 138 -7.37 3.73 -13.39
C THR A 138 -5.96 4.22 -13.08
N LEU A 139 -5.50 4.02 -11.84
CA LEU A 139 -4.15 4.36 -11.41
C LEU A 139 -3.10 3.59 -12.21
N LEU A 140 -3.28 2.28 -12.40
CA LEU A 140 -2.38 1.45 -13.22
C LEU A 140 -2.33 1.94 -14.68
N ARG A 141 -3.47 2.30 -15.27
CA ARG A 141 -3.52 2.86 -16.63
C ARG A 141 -2.73 4.17 -16.73
N GLN A 142 -2.94 5.10 -15.80
CA GLN A 142 -2.23 6.38 -15.78
C GLN A 142 -0.71 6.20 -15.60
N ILE A 143 -0.28 5.27 -14.75
CA ILE A 143 1.14 4.95 -14.57
C ILE A 143 1.73 4.40 -15.87
N LYS A 144 1.01 3.54 -16.58
CA LYS A 144 1.45 2.96 -17.86
C LYS A 144 1.57 4.00 -18.96
N GLU A 145 0.60 4.91 -19.07
CA GLU A 145 0.61 5.99 -20.06
C GLU A 145 1.77 6.97 -19.83
N ARG A 146 2.01 7.38 -18.57
CA ARG A 146 3.15 8.24 -18.22
C ARG A 146 4.53 7.60 -18.43
N ARG A 147 4.63 6.28 -18.55
CA ARG A 147 5.90 5.58 -18.87
C ARG A 147 6.16 5.48 -20.38
N LYS A 148 5.14 5.73 -21.21
CA LYS A 148 5.23 5.63 -22.67
C LYS A 148 5.48 6.96 -23.36
N GLY A 149 5.18 8.07 -22.70
CA GLY A 149 5.55 9.42 -23.14
C GLY A 149 6.80 9.89 -22.40
#